data_AF-A0A0K2VE63-F1
#
_entry.id   AF-A0A0K2VE63-F1
#
_cell.length_a   1.000
_cell.length_b   1.000
_cell.length_c   1.000
_cell.angle_alpha   90.00
_cell.angle_beta   90.00
_cell.angle_gamma   90.00
#
_symmetry.space_group_name_H-M   'P 1'
#
loop_
_entity.id
_entity.type
_entity.pdbx_description
1 polymer ?
#
loop_
_entity_poly.entity_id
_entity_poly.type
_entity_poly.pdbx_seq_one_letter_code
_entity_poly.pdbx_strand_id
1 'polypeptide(L)'
;MKKYPDAEITSADYFFIDPQSGEYKFRIEDLPEAHNQCQKFVLSAMFEKRRPMIIIDNTSISKWEMEPYFALASSADYSVLVIHPKTPWAWDVDELAKRNTHDVPIETITKKLNKALKKPIPLYYGWFLSNVASRDVMSCSYWLLKHCLENCMDFQKEFLGYLPPNASINQKKLLNSLISFYRPSEDNLHVTAKFVGFDIEAASKYTTRVEERLGEVHDVTLFGYTFSRYAFGARVRLNMESSLDLYDTDESFLPKQETYRINRNTRRSKGHIECPHLCPSFPDYMTGNTIYPETSKEFFHPNPGKGKRCHITIGTRHGSQPVNTGYDALRTAHQEEEMKKGEFKTWIVPDIGILRKIDFDLWTLYLFKTVDLHAMFCGY
;
A
#
# COMPACT_ATOMS: atom_id res chain seq x y z
N MET A 1 15.81 27.04 -0.26
CA MET A 1 15.52 25.68 0.27
C MET A 1 16.81 25.03 0.76
N LYS A 2 16.99 24.86 2.07
CA LYS A 2 18.23 24.24 2.61
C LYS A 2 18.12 22.72 2.83
N LYS A 3 16.91 22.15 2.83
CA LYS A 3 16.66 20.75 3.20
C LYS A 3 16.44 19.82 1.99
N TYR A 4 15.83 20.31 0.90
CA TYR A 4 15.58 19.55 -0.33
C TYR A 4 15.95 20.40 -1.56
N PRO A 5 17.23 20.42 -1.97
CA PRO A 5 17.69 21.29 -3.06
C PRO A 5 17.11 20.89 -4.43
N ASP A 6 16.76 19.61 -4.60
CA ASP A 6 16.24 19.07 -5.86
C ASP A 6 14.71 19.06 -5.96
N ALA A 7 14.03 19.57 -4.93
CA ALA A 7 12.57 19.67 -4.93
C ALA A 7 12.11 20.79 -5.87
N GLU A 8 11.14 20.48 -6.72
CA GLU A 8 10.44 21.48 -7.51
C GLU A 8 9.26 22.03 -6.70
N ILE A 9 9.16 23.34 -6.51
CA ILE A 9 8.00 23.99 -5.86
C ILE A 9 7.20 24.73 -6.91
N THR A 10 5.87 24.56 -6.87
CA THR A 10 4.96 25.29 -7.75
C THR A 10 3.71 25.71 -6.98
N SER A 11 3.17 26.88 -7.34
CA SER A 11 1.94 27.44 -6.81
C SER A 11 1.16 28.12 -7.93
N ALA A 12 -0.16 28.15 -7.84
CA ALA A 12 -1.00 28.93 -8.74
C ALA A 12 -0.74 30.44 -8.57
N ASP A 13 -0.31 30.87 -7.38
CA ASP A 13 -0.01 32.28 -7.11
C ASP A 13 1.16 32.81 -7.95
N TYR A 14 2.05 31.94 -8.44
CA TYR A 14 3.15 32.34 -9.31
C TYR A 14 2.68 32.93 -10.65
N PHE A 15 1.46 32.60 -11.09
CA PHE A 15 0.85 33.18 -12.29
C PHE A 15 0.64 34.69 -12.15
N PHE A 16 0.39 35.17 -10.94
CA PHE A 16 0.03 36.56 -10.66
C PHE A 16 1.25 37.45 -10.37
N ILE A 17 2.46 36.89 -10.38
CA ILE A 17 3.69 37.66 -10.16
C ILE A 17 4.14 38.26 -11.49
N ASP A 18 4.19 39.59 -11.55
CA ASP A 18 4.72 40.31 -12.71
C ASP A 18 6.21 39.96 -12.90
N PRO A 19 6.64 39.40 -14.04
CA PRO A 19 8.03 38.96 -14.22
C PRO A 19 9.05 40.12 -14.22
N GLN A 20 8.62 41.36 -14.47
CA GLN A 20 9.50 42.53 -14.52
C GLN A 20 9.55 43.25 -13.18
N SER A 21 8.38 43.51 -12.56
CA SER A 21 8.32 44.25 -11.30
C SER A 21 8.38 43.35 -10.06
N GLY A 22 8.06 42.06 -10.19
CA GLY A 22 7.90 41.12 -9.07
C GLY A 22 6.64 41.36 -8.24
N GLU A 23 5.76 42.26 -8.67
CA GLU A 23 4.53 42.60 -7.95
C GLU A 23 3.44 41.55 -8.16
N TYR A 24 2.68 41.27 -7.10
CA TYR A 24 1.52 40.37 -7.16
C TYR A 24 0.27 41.12 -7.64
N LYS A 25 -0.31 40.68 -8.76
CA LYS A 25 -1.46 41.31 -9.43
C LYS A 25 -2.61 40.33 -9.60
N PHE A 26 -3.31 40.04 -8.51
CA PHE A 26 -4.43 39.10 -8.52
C PHE A 26 -5.60 39.56 -9.39
N ARG A 27 -6.11 38.66 -10.23
CA ARG A 27 -7.34 38.82 -11.01
C ARG A 27 -8.15 37.54 -10.93
N ILE A 28 -9.38 37.65 -10.44
CA ILE A 28 -10.22 36.48 -10.18
C ILE A 28 -10.58 35.73 -11.47
N GLU A 29 -10.67 36.45 -12.59
CA GLU A 29 -11.01 35.92 -13.90
C GLU A 29 -9.92 34.98 -14.43
N ASP A 30 -8.66 35.22 -14.02
CA ASP A 30 -7.49 34.45 -14.45
C ASP A 30 -7.23 33.22 -13.56
N LEU A 31 -7.96 33.06 -12.46
CA LEU A 31 -7.76 31.96 -11.50
C LEU A 31 -7.83 30.56 -12.15
N PRO A 32 -8.75 30.26 -13.08
CA PRO A 32 -8.75 28.98 -13.79
C PRO A 32 -7.47 28.74 -14.60
N GLU A 33 -6.94 29.77 -15.27
CA GLU A 33 -5.70 29.67 -16.05
C GLU A 33 -4.48 29.55 -15.15
N ALA A 34 -4.46 30.26 -14.00
CA ALA A 34 -3.41 30.13 -13.00
C ALA A 34 -3.28 28.68 -12.49
N HIS A 35 -4.41 28.03 -12.17
CA HIS A 35 -4.41 26.61 -11.78
C HIS A 35 -4.03 25.69 -12.95
N ASN A 36 -4.46 25.99 -14.18
CA ASN A 36 -4.07 25.23 -15.36
C ASN A 36 -2.55 25.29 -15.60
N GLN A 37 -1.96 26.48 -15.47
CA GLN A 37 -0.51 26.68 -15.60
C GLN A 37 0.25 25.93 -14.51
N CYS A 38 -0.21 26.01 -13.24
CA CYS A 38 0.37 25.23 -12.14
C CYS A 38 0.34 23.72 -12.44
N GLN A 39 -0.76 23.19 -12.97
CA GLN A 39 -0.85 21.77 -13.36
C GLN A 39 0.11 21.41 -14.51
N LYS A 40 0.26 22.29 -15.52
CA LYS A 40 1.23 22.11 -16.60
C LYS A 40 2.68 22.07 -16.07
N PHE A 41 3.01 22.91 -15.09
CA PHE A 41 4.32 22.86 -14.43
C PHE A 41 4.55 21.55 -13.68
N VAL A 42 3.54 21.06 -12.94
CA VAL A 42 3.62 19.73 -12.29
C VAL A 42 3.85 18.64 -13.33
N LEU A 43 3.13 18.67 -14.45
CA LEU A 43 3.29 17.69 -15.54
C LEU A 43 4.71 17.71 -16.12
N SER A 44 5.25 18.90 -16.43
CA SER A 44 6.64 19.05 -16.90
C SER A 44 7.65 18.56 -15.86
N ALA A 45 7.45 18.91 -14.58
CA ALA A 45 8.31 18.46 -13.49
C ALA A 45 8.34 16.92 -13.36
N MET A 46 7.18 16.26 -13.53
CA MET A 46 7.05 14.81 -13.47
C MET A 46 7.67 14.10 -14.67
N PHE A 47 7.30 14.49 -15.89
CA PHE A 47 7.61 13.71 -17.09
C PHE A 47 8.86 14.19 -17.84
N GLU A 48 9.08 15.50 -17.91
CA GLU A 48 10.22 16.08 -18.66
C GLU A 48 11.46 16.17 -17.77
N LYS A 49 11.31 16.75 -16.57
CA LYS A 49 12.41 16.97 -15.64
C LYS A 49 12.67 15.79 -14.70
N ARG A 50 11.70 14.88 -14.56
CA ARG A 50 11.75 13.70 -13.68
C ARG A 50 12.19 14.04 -12.24
N ARG A 51 11.55 15.08 -11.67
CA ARG A 51 11.89 15.58 -10.34
C ARG A 51 11.44 14.60 -9.26
N PRO A 52 12.33 14.13 -8.37
CA PRO A 52 11.96 13.12 -7.37
C PRO A 52 10.94 13.63 -6.33
N MET A 53 10.84 14.95 -6.16
CA MET A 53 9.93 15.60 -5.23
C MET A 53 9.34 16.85 -5.88
N ILE A 54 8.01 16.96 -5.80
CA ILE A 54 7.26 18.12 -6.27
C ILE A 54 6.38 18.59 -5.12
N ILE A 55 6.51 19.86 -4.75
CA ILE A 55 5.73 20.50 -3.70
C ILE A 55 4.74 21.43 -4.37
N ILE A 56 3.45 21.17 -4.14
CA ILE A 56 2.36 22.00 -4.62
C ILE A 56 1.99 22.93 -3.47
N ASP A 57 2.51 24.15 -3.50
CA ASP A 57 2.32 25.17 -2.47
C ASP A 57 1.03 25.97 -2.73
N ASN A 58 -0.08 25.25 -2.80
CA ASN A 58 -1.43 25.80 -2.92
C ASN A 58 -2.19 25.59 -1.60
N THR A 59 -3.20 26.42 -1.36
CA THR A 59 -4.00 26.31 -0.13
C THR A 59 -4.81 25.00 -0.02
N SER A 60 -5.20 24.42 -1.17
CA SER A 60 -5.84 23.10 -1.29
C SER A 60 -6.89 22.80 -0.21
N ILE A 61 -7.88 23.68 -0.10
CA ILE A 61 -8.83 23.74 1.03
C ILE A 61 -9.86 22.61 0.92
N SER A 62 -10.20 22.25 -0.32
CA SER A 62 -11.22 21.26 -0.65
C SER A 62 -10.61 20.09 -1.43
N LYS A 63 -11.20 18.90 -1.30
CA LYS A 63 -10.73 17.69 -2.01
C LYS A 63 -10.64 17.89 -3.53
N TRP A 64 -11.65 18.51 -4.14
CA TRP A 64 -11.72 18.73 -5.58
C TRP A 64 -10.56 19.60 -6.11
N GLU A 65 -9.97 20.48 -5.28
CA GLU A 65 -8.81 21.30 -5.66
C GLU A 65 -7.54 20.43 -5.80
N MET A 66 -7.49 19.29 -5.10
CA MET A 66 -6.37 18.35 -5.11
C MET A 66 -6.52 17.23 -6.14
N GLU A 67 -7.74 16.90 -6.56
CA GLU A 67 -8.04 15.81 -7.49
C GLU A 67 -7.21 15.83 -8.78
N PRO A 68 -6.96 16.98 -9.45
CA PRO A 68 -6.10 17.02 -10.63
C PRO A 68 -4.68 16.52 -10.34
N TYR A 69 -4.11 16.87 -9.19
CA TYR A 69 -2.77 16.45 -8.80
C TYR A 69 -2.71 14.97 -8.41
N PHE A 70 -3.77 14.44 -7.80
CA PHE A 70 -3.87 13.00 -7.53
C PHE A 70 -3.91 12.19 -8.82
N ALA A 71 -4.66 12.65 -9.83
CA ALA A 71 -4.70 12.01 -11.13
C ALA A 71 -3.33 12.04 -11.83
N LEU A 72 -2.66 13.21 -11.83
CA LEU A 72 -1.31 13.35 -12.37
C LEU A 72 -0.30 12.42 -11.69
N ALA A 73 -0.27 12.42 -10.35
CA ALA A 73 0.63 11.57 -9.58
C ALA A 73 0.42 10.08 -9.87
N SER A 74 -0.84 9.64 -9.96
CA SER A 74 -1.18 8.25 -10.32
C SER A 74 -0.64 7.86 -11.70
N SER A 75 -0.80 8.74 -12.70
CA SER A 75 -0.27 8.51 -14.06
C SER A 75 1.25 8.58 -14.20
N ALA A 76 1.93 9.22 -13.24
CA ALA A 76 3.37 9.49 -13.29
C ALA A 76 4.18 8.62 -12.32
N ASP A 77 3.55 7.64 -11.66
CA ASP A 77 4.17 6.79 -10.64
C ASP A 77 4.65 7.52 -9.36
N TYR A 78 3.98 8.61 -8.97
CA TYR A 78 4.27 9.35 -7.73
C TYR A 78 3.33 8.96 -6.59
N SER A 79 3.88 8.89 -5.38
CA SER A 79 3.08 8.84 -4.15
C SER A 79 2.72 10.25 -3.70
N VAL A 80 1.49 10.43 -3.21
CA VAL A 80 0.99 11.72 -2.74
C VAL A 80 0.93 11.75 -1.22
N LEU A 81 1.45 12.81 -0.63
CA LEU A 81 1.32 13.10 0.78
C LEU A 81 0.61 14.45 0.96
N VAL A 82 -0.54 14.44 1.61
CA VAL A 82 -1.26 15.67 1.97
C VAL A 82 -0.69 16.17 3.30
N ILE A 83 -0.11 17.37 3.28
CA ILE A 83 0.51 17.99 4.44
C ILE A 83 -0.40 19.08 5.00
N HIS A 84 -0.68 19.00 6.29
CA HIS A 84 -1.34 20.06 7.02
C HIS A 84 -0.32 20.99 7.70
N PRO A 85 -0.59 22.30 7.77
CA PRO A 85 0.23 23.22 8.55
C PRO A 85 0.24 22.81 10.02
N LYS A 86 1.44 22.64 10.59
CA LYS A 86 1.66 22.28 12.00
C LYS A 86 1.70 23.49 12.95
N THR A 87 1.45 24.68 12.41
CA THR A 87 1.51 25.92 13.18
C THR A 87 0.31 26.02 14.13
N PRO A 88 0.49 26.49 15.38
CA PRO A 88 -0.61 26.62 16.34
C PRO A 88 -1.79 27.48 15.83
N TRP A 89 -1.50 28.44 14.95
CA TRP A 89 -2.46 29.38 14.36
C TRP A 89 -3.05 28.92 13.02
N ALA A 90 -2.79 27.68 12.57
CA ALA A 90 -3.24 27.15 11.28
C ALA A 90 -4.75 27.30 11.01
N TRP A 91 -5.55 27.36 12.09
CA TRP A 91 -7.01 27.41 12.04
C TRP A 91 -7.58 28.66 12.72
N ASP A 92 -6.74 29.63 13.06
CA ASP A 92 -7.11 30.88 13.70
C ASP A 92 -7.30 31.97 12.65
N VAL A 93 -8.55 32.41 12.46
CA VAL A 93 -8.93 33.39 11.44
C VAL A 93 -8.20 34.72 11.63
N ASP A 94 -8.08 35.20 12.87
CA ASP A 94 -7.48 36.50 13.17
C ASP A 94 -5.97 36.47 12.91
N GLU A 95 -5.31 35.39 13.34
CA GLU A 95 -3.88 35.23 13.14
C GLU A 95 -3.52 35.00 11.65
N LEU A 96 -4.38 34.31 10.89
CA LEU A 96 -4.24 34.16 9.44
C LEU A 96 -4.45 35.49 8.71
N ALA A 97 -5.47 36.27 9.08
CA ALA A 97 -5.71 37.59 8.51
C ALA A 97 -4.53 38.53 8.76
N LYS A 98 -3.93 38.51 9.95
CA LYS A 98 -2.72 39.31 10.24
C LYS A 98 -1.47 38.88 9.46
N ARG A 99 -1.36 37.59 9.10
CA ARG A 99 -0.15 37.02 8.47
C ARG A 99 -0.21 36.93 6.96
N ASN A 100 -1.39 37.01 6.37
CA ASN A 100 -1.53 36.87 4.93
C ASN A 100 -0.83 38.03 4.20
N THR A 101 -0.14 37.74 3.11
CA THR A 101 0.70 38.68 2.35
C THR A 101 0.01 39.26 1.11
N HIS A 102 -1.25 38.91 0.89
CA HIS A 102 -2.02 39.28 -0.31
C HIS A 102 -3.28 40.08 0.03
N ASP A 103 -3.33 40.67 1.23
CA ASP A 103 -4.44 41.48 1.75
C ASP A 103 -5.83 40.82 1.59
N VAL A 104 -5.86 39.49 1.71
CA VAL A 104 -7.10 38.70 1.63
C VAL A 104 -8.00 39.08 2.81
N PRO A 105 -9.23 39.57 2.56
CA PRO A 105 -10.12 40.00 3.63
C PRO A 105 -10.44 38.88 4.62
N ILE A 106 -10.59 39.25 5.90
CA ILE A 106 -10.88 38.30 6.99
C ILE A 106 -12.17 37.50 6.74
N GLU A 107 -13.17 38.10 6.09
CA GLU A 107 -14.42 37.44 5.74
C GLU A 107 -14.19 36.32 4.70
N THR A 108 -13.25 36.53 3.78
CA THR A 108 -12.86 35.53 2.77
C THR A 108 -12.09 34.38 3.42
N ILE A 109 -11.16 34.68 4.32
CA ILE A 109 -10.42 33.67 5.10
C ILE A 109 -11.38 32.84 5.95
N THR A 110 -12.33 33.48 6.63
CA THR A 110 -13.37 32.81 7.43
C THR A 110 -14.18 31.82 6.58
N LYS A 111 -14.66 32.26 5.40
CA LYS A 111 -15.39 31.40 4.46
C LYS A 111 -14.55 30.21 3.99
N LYS A 112 -13.26 30.44 3.72
CA LYS A 112 -12.29 29.40 3.33
C LYS A 112 -12.10 28.37 4.45
N LEU A 113 -11.86 28.81 5.69
CA LEU A 113 -11.68 27.93 6.85
C LEU A 113 -12.93 27.11 7.21
N ASN A 114 -14.13 27.66 6.99
CA ASN A 114 -15.37 26.92 7.22
C ASN A 114 -15.57 25.75 6.25
N LYS A 115 -14.92 25.80 5.08
CA LYS A 115 -14.94 24.73 4.08
C LYS A 115 -13.73 23.79 4.17
N ALA A 116 -12.69 24.19 4.90
CA ALA A 116 -11.43 23.49 4.95
C ALA A 116 -11.55 22.08 5.53
N LEU A 117 -10.83 21.13 4.93
CA LEU A 117 -10.62 19.80 5.46
C LEU A 117 -9.68 19.86 6.68
N LYS A 118 -10.23 20.18 7.86
CA LYS A 118 -9.42 20.46 9.06
C LYS A 118 -8.66 19.23 9.59
N LYS A 119 -9.25 18.03 9.48
CA LYS A 119 -8.65 16.74 9.85
C LYS A 119 -9.30 15.61 9.02
N PRO A 120 -8.88 15.38 7.77
CA PRO A 120 -9.38 14.24 7.03
C PRO A 120 -8.97 12.97 7.77
N ILE A 121 -9.95 12.14 8.14
CA ILE A 121 -9.70 10.82 8.71
C ILE A 121 -9.68 9.84 7.52
N PRO A 122 -8.55 9.20 7.22
CA PRO A 122 -8.47 8.19 6.17
C PRO A 122 -9.29 6.96 6.55
N LEU A 123 -9.57 6.08 5.59
CA LEU A 123 -10.23 4.81 5.86
C LEU A 123 -9.32 3.88 6.67
N TYR A 124 -8.02 3.91 6.37
CA TYR A 124 -6.99 3.16 7.08
C TYR A 124 -5.62 3.82 6.96
N TYR A 125 -4.74 3.50 7.90
CA TYR A 125 -3.33 3.85 7.86
C TYR A 125 -2.48 2.63 7.56
N GLY A 126 -1.35 2.84 6.90
CA GLY A 126 -0.44 1.75 6.54
C GLY A 126 0.84 2.23 5.88
N TRP A 127 1.68 1.27 5.55
CA TRP A 127 2.90 1.49 4.79
C TRP A 127 2.66 1.14 3.33
N PHE A 128 2.70 2.13 2.45
CA PHE A 128 2.42 1.99 1.03
C PHE A 128 3.72 1.89 0.25
N LEU A 129 3.82 0.87 -0.61
CA LEU A 129 4.90 0.74 -1.56
C LEU A 129 4.74 1.78 -2.68
N SER A 130 5.86 2.16 -3.31
CA SER A 130 5.81 2.93 -4.55
C SER A 130 5.07 2.13 -5.64
N ASN A 131 4.58 2.80 -6.68
CA ASN A 131 3.91 2.13 -7.79
C ASN A 131 4.86 1.12 -8.48
N VAL A 132 6.14 1.47 -8.62
CA VAL A 132 7.16 0.58 -9.20
C VAL A 132 7.32 -0.67 -8.35
N ALA A 133 7.60 -0.52 -7.06
CA ALA A 133 7.75 -1.66 -6.15
C ALA A 133 6.48 -2.51 -6.06
N SER A 134 5.30 -1.88 -6.09
CA SER A 134 4.01 -2.58 -6.14
C SER A 134 3.88 -3.47 -7.37
N ARG A 135 4.21 -2.95 -8.56
CA ARG A 135 4.18 -3.73 -9.82
C ARG A 135 5.18 -4.89 -9.80
N ASP A 136 6.38 -4.66 -9.29
CA ASP A 136 7.42 -5.69 -9.23
C ASP A 136 7.05 -6.82 -8.27
N VAL A 137 6.63 -6.46 -7.05
CA VAL A 137 6.16 -7.42 -6.05
C VAL A 137 4.95 -8.20 -6.60
N MET A 138 3.98 -7.52 -7.22
CA MET A 138 2.83 -8.18 -7.85
C MET A 138 3.26 -9.22 -8.90
N SER A 139 4.12 -8.79 -9.83
CA SER A 139 4.56 -9.64 -10.95
C SER A 139 5.36 -10.85 -10.47
N CYS A 140 6.28 -10.66 -9.53
CA CYS A 140 7.07 -11.75 -8.96
C CYS A 140 6.21 -12.72 -8.14
N SER A 141 5.18 -12.20 -7.44
CA SER A 141 4.27 -13.02 -6.64
C SER A 141 3.52 -14.04 -7.51
N TYR A 142 2.98 -13.64 -8.67
CA TYR A 142 2.30 -14.57 -9.58
C TYR A 142 3.27 -15.52 -10.31
N TRP A 143 4.47 -15.06 -10.64
CA TRP A 143 5.54 -15.92 -11.17
C TRP A 143 5.84 -17.05 -10.19
N LEU A 144 6.02 -16.72 -8.92
CA LEU A 144 6.35 -17.66 -7.86
C LEU A 144 5.19 -18.61 -7.53
N LEU A 145 3.95 -18.13 -7.52
CA LEU A 145 2.77 -18.99 -7.41
C LEU A 145 2.73 -20.04 -8.54
N LYS A 146 3.01 -19.62 -9.79
CA LYS A 146 3.11 -20.55 -10.92
C LYS A 146 4.19 -21.60 -10.69
N HIS A 147 5.38 -21.22 -10.21
CA HIS A 147 6.46 -22.17 -9.91
C HIS A 147 6.13 -23.12 -8.77
N CYS A 148 5.43 -22.67 -7.72
CA CYS A 148 4.94 -23.57 -6.67
C CYS A 148 4.01 -24.65 -7.26
N LEU A 149 3.12 -24.28 -8.19
CA LEU A 149 2.20 -25.22 -8.84
C LEU A 149 2.90 -26.18 -9.82
N GLU A 150 4.01 -25.75 -10.44
CA GLU A 150 4.79 -26.59 -11.35
C GLU A 150 5.70 -27.58 -10.61
N ASN A 151 6.14 -27.23 -9.39
CA ASN A 151 7.11 -28.03 -8.62
C ASN A 151 6.52 -28.80 -7.43
N CYS A 152 5.25 -28.60 -7.07
CA CYS A 152 4.60 -29.33 -5.98
C CYS A 152 3.25 -29.90 -6.42
N MET A 153 3.22 -31.21 -6.71
CA MET A 153 2.01 -31.91 -7.18
C MET A 153 0.86 -31.88 -6.14
N ASP A 154 1.19 -31.98 -4.85
CA ASP A 154 0.17 -31.95 -3.78
C ASP A 154 -0.51 -30.57 -3.70
N PHE A 155 0.30 -29.51 -3.74
CA PHE A 155 -0.21 -28.14 -3.81
C PHE A 155 -1.02 -27.91 -5.09
N GLN A 156 -0.51 -28.37 -6.24
CA GLN A 156 -1.19 -28.25 -7.53
C GLN A 156 -2.57 -28.92 -7.51
N LYS A 157 -2.65 -30.16 -7.00
CA LYS A 157 -3.90 -30.93 -6.93
C LYS A 157 -4.93 -30.24 -6.03
N GLU A 158 -4.51 -29.76 -4.88
CA GLU A 158 -5.40 -29.06 -3.95
C GLU A 158 -5.86 -27.72 -4.54
N PHE A 159 -4.94 -26.95 -5.12
CA PHE A 159 -5.23 -25.67 -5.75
C PHE A 159 -6.20 -25.81 -6.93
N LEU A 160 -5.97 -26.82 -7.76
CA LEU A 160 -6.86 -27.20 -8.86
C LEU A 160 -8.28 -27.49 -8.37
N GLY A 161 -8.41 -28.12 -7.19
CA GLY A 161 -9.71 -28.35 -6.55
C GLY A 161 -10.47 -27.07 -6.19
N TYR A 162 -9.81 -25.91 -6.13
CA TYR A 162 -10.45 -24.62 -5.89
C TYR A 162 -10.95 -23.93 -7.17
N LEU A 163 -10.40 -24.31 -8.33
CA LEU A 163 -10.77 -23.73 -9.62
C LEU A 163 -12.12 -24.28 -10.12
N PRO A 164 -12.84 -23.55 -10.98
CA PRO A 164 -14.07 -24.04 -11.59
C PRO A 164 -13.84 -25.34 -12.39
N PRO A 165 -14.82 -26.26 -12.48
CA PRO A 165 -14.67 -27.55 -13.17
C PRO A 165 -14.22 -27.48 -14.63
N ASN A 166 -14.48 -26.35 -15.31
CA ASN A 166 -14.13 -26.13 -16.72
C ASN A 166 -12.76 -25.44 -16.88
N ALA A 167 -12.02 -25.21 -15.79
CA ALA A 167 -10.69 -24.64 -15.84
C ALA A 167 -9.69 -25.71 -16.32
N SER A 168 -9.34 -25.65 -17.60
CA SER A 168 -8.24 -26.45 -18.14
C SER A 168 -6.91 -25.75 -17.83
N ILE A 169 -6.04 -26.37 -17.02
CA ILE A 169 -4.63 -25.95 -16.95
C ILE A 169 -3.96 -26.37 -18.24
N ASN A 170 -3.92 -25.45 -19.20
CA ASN A 170 -2.86 -25.43 -20.20
C ASN A 170 -1.74 -24.57 -19.60
N GLN A 171 -0.47 -25.01 -19.60
CA GLN A 171 0.66 -24.22 -19.09
C GLN A 171 0.70 -22.80 -19.69
N LYS A 172 0.27 -22.62 -20.96
CA LYS A 172 0.16 -21.30 -21.61
C LYS A 172 -0.97 -20.41 -21.06
N LYS A 173 -1.96 -21.00 -20.37
CA LYS A 173 -3.13 -20.31 -19.79
C LYS A 173 -3.18 -20.35 -18.26
N LEU A 174 -2.27 -21.08 -17.61
CA LEU A 174 -2.23 -21.24 -16.15
C LEU A 174 -2.22 -19.89 -15.46
N LEU A 175 -1.36 -18.97 -15.89
CA LEU A 175 -1.28 -17.62 -15.34
C LEU A 175 -2.64 -16.90 -15.38
N ASN A 176 -3.35 -16.93 -16.51
CA ASN A 176 -4.65 -16.29 -16.64
C ASN A 176 -5.68 -16.91 -15.70
N SER A 177 -5.62 -18.22 -15.48
CA SER A 177 -6.45 -18.90 -14.48
C SER A 177 -6.11 -18.46 -13.06
N LEU A 178 -4.83 -18.27 -12.73
CA LEU A 178 -4.39 -17.79 -11.41
C LEU A 178 -4.85 -16.36 -11.14
N ILE A 179 -4.66 -15.44 -12.11
CA ILE A 179 -5.11 -14.06 -12.04
C ILE A 179 -6.64 -13.97 -11.99
N SER A 180 -7.34 -14.84 -12.72
CA SER A 180 -8.80 -14.91 -12.64
C SER A 180 -9.28 -15.43 -11.29
N PHE A 181 -8.53 -16.33 -10.66
CA PHE A 181 -8.88 -16.90 -9.37
C PHE A 181 -8.58 -15.93 -8.23
N TYR A 182 -7.32 -15.53 -8.09
CA TYR A 182 -6.89 -14.43 -7.24
C TYR A 182 -6.84 -13.17 -8.08
N ARG A 183 -7.87 -12.35 -7.98
CA ARG A 183 -7.85 -11.04 -8.63
C ARG A 183 -6.78 -10.19 -7.94
N PRO A 184 -5.80 -9.66 -8.70
CA PRO A 184 -4.79 -8.75 -8.18
C PRO A 184 -5.44 -7.60 -7.41
N SER A 185 -4.75 -7.10 -6.39
CA SER A 185 -5.09 -5.82 -5.75
C SER A 185 -5.11 -4.71 -6.80
N GLU A 186 -6.17 -3.90 -6.80
CA GLU A 186 -6.29 -2.71 -7.66
C GLU A 186 -5.56 -1.49 -7.04
N ASP A 187 -5.41 -1.47 -5.71
CA ASP A 187 -4.68 -0.44 -4.99
C ASP A 187 -3.16 -0.73 -4.95
N ASN A 188 -2.38 0.32 -4.74
CA ASN A 188 -0.97 0.21 -4.38
C ASN A 188 -0.79 -0.76 -3.22
N LEU A 189 0.19 -1.64 -3.38
CA LEU A 189 0.47 -2.66 -2.38
C LEU A 189 0.91 -2.00 -1.09
N HIS A 190 0.34 -2.44 0.02
CA HIS A 190 0.57 -1.83 1.31
C HIS A 190 0.45 -2.85 2.44
N VAL A 191 1.03 -2.48 3.58
CA VAL A 191 0.85 -3.15 4.87
C VAL A 191 -0.08 -2.30 5.71
N THR A 192 -1.27 -2.81 6.03
CA THR A 192 -2.21 -2.07 6.89
C THR A 192 -1.69 -2.02 8.33
N ALA A 193 -1.58 -0.83 8.90
CA ALA A 193 -1.21 -0.61 10.29
C ALA A 193 -2.45 -0.57 11.19
N LYS A 194 -3.48 0.15 10.76
CA LYS A 194 -4.78 0.28 11.43
C LYS A 194 -5.87 0.58 10.43
N PHE A 195 -6.91 -0.25 10.43
CA PHE A 195 -8.19 0.12 9.83
C PHE A 195 -8.98 0.97 10.82
N VAL A 196 -9.34 2.19 10.43
CA VAL A 196 -10.05 3.15 11.29
C VAL A 196 -11.48 3.45 10.82
N GLY A 197 -11.90 2.84 9.69
CA GLY A 197 -13.27 2.97 9.20
C GLY A 197 -14.32 2.59 10.25
N PHE A 198 -15.41 3.35 10.29
CA PHE A 198 -16.62 3.16 11.10
C PHE A 198 -16.56 3.59 12.59
N ASP A 199 -15.39 3.84 13.17
CA ASP A 199 -15.24 4.31 14.55
C ASP A 199 -14.50 5.66 14.60
N ILE A 200 -15.26 6.75 14.67
CA ILE A 200 -14.74 8.13 14.63
C ILE A 200 -13.81 8.42 15.83
N GLU A 201 -14.13 7.89 17.01
CA GLU A 201 -13.36 8.19 18.21
C GLU A 201 -12.01 7.46 18.17
N ALA A 202 -12.01 6.17 17.87
CA ALA A 202 -10.78 5.39 17.69
C ALA A 202 -9.93 5.96 16.55
N ALA A 203 -10.57 6.38 15.45
CA ALA A 203 -9.89 6.98 14.33
C ALA A 203 -9.20 8.31 14.69
N SER A 204 -9.88 9.18 15.45
CA SER A 204 -9.33 10.45 15.91
C SER A 204 -8.13 10.27 16.85
N LYS A 205 -8.24 9.31 17.79
CA LYS A 205 -7.14 8.95 18.70
C LYS A 205 -5.92 8.44 17.94
N TYR A 206 -6.13 7.50 17.01
CA TYR A 206 -5.04 6.95 16.20
C TYR A 206 -4.41 8.02 15.30
N THR A 207 -5.23 8.85 14.63
CA THR A 207 -4.77 9.96 13.77
C THR A 207 -3.86 10.90 14.53
N THR A 208 -4.28 11.34 15.73
CA THR A 208 -3.47 12.23 16.58
C THR A 208 -2.17 11.57 17.01
N ARG A 209 -2.17 10.25 17.29
CA ARG A 209 -0.96 9.51 17.68
C ARG A 209 0.08 9.45 16.56
N VAL A 210 -0.35 9.44 15.30
CA VAL A 210 0.55 9.14 14.16
C VAL A 210 0.82 10.34 13.25
N GLU A 211 0.17 11.49 13.45
CA GLU A 211 0.24 12.65 12.55
C GLU A 211 1.67 13.16 12.32
N GLU A 212 2.53 13.09 13.33
CA GLU A 212 3.92 13.53 13.22
C GLU A 212 4.81 12.57 12.42
N ARG A 213 4.36 11.32 12.26
CA ARG A 213 5.07 10.21 11.63
C ARG A 213 4.63 9.98 10.18
N LEU A 214 3.63 10.73 9.69
CA LEU A 214 3.16 10.65 8.31
C LEU A 214 4.27 11.07 7.33
N GLY A 215 4.45 10.27 6.28
CA GLY A 215 5.49 10.46 5.27
C GLY A 215 6.85 9.83 5.62
N GLU A 216 7.00 9.25 6.82
CA GLU A 216 8.21 8.48 7.12
C GLU A 216 8.30 7.24 6.24
N VAL A 217 9.51 6.94 5.77
CA VAL A 217 9.80 5.72 5.02
C VAL A 217 10.38 4.68 5.97
N HIS A 218 9.81 3.48 5.94
CA HIS A 218 10.19 2.36 6.79
C HIS A 218 10.59 1.16 5.94
N ASP A 219 11.52 0.35 6.47
CA ASP A 219 11.93 -0.90 5.85
C ASP A 219 10.98 -2.03 6.23
N VAL A 220 10.50 -2.75 5.21
CA VAL A 220 9.57 -3.87 5.32
C VAL A 220 10.23 -5.07 4.65
N THR A 221 10.46 -6.15 5.40
CA THR A 221 11.03 -7.38 4.84
C THR A 221 9.93 -8.36 4.48
N LEU A 222 9.78 -8.66 3.19
CA LEU A 222 8.95 -9.76 2.69
C LEU A 222 9.77 -11.06 2.74
N PHE A 223 9.22 -12.07 3.41
CA PHE A 223 9.92 -13.33 3.67
C PHE A 223 9.16 -14.58 3.21
N GLY A 224 7.92 -14.43 2.75
CA GLY A 224 7.11 -15.56 2.33
C GLY A 224 5.75 -15.17 1.79
N TYR A 225 4.94 -16.18 1.50
CA TYR A 225 3.62 -16.02 0.91
C TYR A 225 2.62 -17.01 1.49
N THR A 226 1.39 -16.58 1.74
CA THR A 226 0.27 -17.46 2.13
C THR A 226 -0.68 -17.66 0.95
N PHE A 227 -1.09 -18.92 0.73
CA PHE A 227 -2.08 -19.29 -0.27
C PHE A 227 -3.24 -20.01 0.39
N SER A 228 -4.43 -19.42 0.32
CA SER A 228 -5.67 -20.05 0.78
C SER A 228 -6.75 -20.02 -0.30
N ARG A 229 -7.85 -20.74 -0.08
CA ARG A 229 -9.01 -20.70 -0.98
C ARG A 229 -9.67 -19.32 -1.13
N TYR A 230 -9.27 -18.33 -0.30
CA TYR A 230 -9.87 -17.00 -0.23
C TYR A 230 -8.90 -15.89 -0.65
N ALA A 231 -7.63 -16.02 -0.29
CA ALA A 231 -6.66 -14.95 -0.45
C ALA A 231 -5.26 -15.47 -0.82
N PHE A 232 -4.52 -14.60 -1.48
CA PHE A 232 -3.11 -14.73 -1.79
C PHE A 232 -2.40 -13.50 -1.21
N GLY A 233 -1.49 -13.72 -0.27
CA GLY A 233 -0.78 -12.66 0.44
C GLY A 233 0.70 -12.88 0.53
N ALA A 234 1.45 -11.79 0.60
CA ALA A 234 2.83 -11.80 1.03
C ALA A 234 2.89 -11.65 2.56
N ARG A 235 3.73 -12.46 3.20
CA ARG A 235 4.09 -12.33 4.61
C ARG A 235 5.26 -11.37 4.73
N VAL A 236 5.11 -10.39 5.60
CA VAL A 236 6.11 -9.34 5.80
C VAL A 236 6.39 -9.12 7.28
N ARG A 237 7.57 -8.59 7.58
CA ARG A 237 7.99 -8.15 8.90
C ARG A 237 8.31 -6.66 8.87
N LEU A 238 7.90 -5.96 9.91
CA LEU A 238 8.36 -4.60 10.21
C LEU A 238 9.64 -4.70 11.04
N ASN A 239 10.75 -4.17 10.53
CA ASN A 239 12.07 -4.42 11.12
C ASN A 239 12.42 -3.51 12.29
N MET A 240 11.73 -2.38 12.41
CA MET A 240 12.04 -1.36 13.41
C MET A 240 10.95 -1.28 14.49
N GLU A 241 11.37 -1.05 15.73
CA GLU A 241 10.46 -0.77 16.86
C GLU A 241 9.56 0.43 16.55
N SER A 242 10.13 1.47 15.92
CA SER A 242 9.41 2.67 15.50
C SER A 242 8.28 2.41 14.49
N SER A 243 8.35 1.31 13.73
CA SER A 243 7.27 0.84 12.85
C SER A 243 6.24 0.03 13.64
N LEU A 244 6.71 -0.85 14.54
CA LEU A 244 5.85 -1.65 15.41
C LEU A 244 5.03 -0.79 16.37
N ASP A 245 5.52 0.38 16.78
CA ASP A 245 4.78 1.36 17.58
C ASP A 245 3.56 1.94 16.85
N LEU A 246 3.65 2.06 15.52
CA LEU A 246 2.54 2.51 14.68
C LEU A 246 1.52 1.38 14.43
N TYR A 247 1.96 0.12 14.52
CA TYR A 247 1.14 -1.06 14.26
C TYR A 247 0.10 -1.31 15.36
N ASP A 248 -1.19 -1.32 14.97
CA ASP A 248 -2.34 -1.41 15.87
C ASP A 248 -3.47 -2.23 15.21
N THR A 249 -3.07 -3.31 14.55
CA THR A 249 -4.03 -4.29 14.06
C THR A 249 -4.21 -5.37 15.12
N ASP A 250 -5.44 -5.79 15.35
CA ASP A 250 -5.75 -6.88 16.28
C ASP A 250 -5.06 -8.18 15.83
N GLU A 251 -4.26 -8.77 16.72
CA GLU A 251 -3.52 -10.01 16.47
C GLU A 251 -4.08 -11.20 17.25
N SER A 252 -5.25 -11.05 17.87
CA SER A 252 -5.95 -12.15 18.52
C SER A 252 -6.31 -13.22 17.49
N PHE A 253 -6.01 -14.49 17.82
CA PHE A 253 -6.40 -15.61 17.00
C PHE A 253 -7.84 -16.01 17.33
N LEU A 254 -8.69 -16.06 16.30
CA LEU A 254 -10.07 -16.53 16.39
C LEU A 254 -10.27 -17.70 15.40
N PRO A 255 -10.98 -18.78 15.79
CA PRO A 255 -11.23 -19.92 14.91
C PRO A 255 -11.92 -19.55 13.60
N LYS A 256 -11.62 -20.32 12.56
CA LYS A 256 -11.98 -20.06 11.16
C LYS A 256 -13.46 -19.80 10.85
N GLN A 257 -14.38 -20.43 11.60
CA GLN A 257 -15.82 -20.33 11.35
C GLN A 257 -16.38 -18.94 11.68
N GLU A 258 -15.63 -18.09 12.39
CA GLU A 258 -16.08 -16.78 12.84
C GLU A 258 -15.42 -15.60 12.11
N THR A 259 -14.36 -15.83 11.33
CA THR A 259 -13.48 -14.73 10.86
C THR A 259 -13.55 -14.42 9.37
N TYR A 260 -13.74 -15.41 8.48
CA TYR A 260 -13.61 -15.17 7.03
C TYR A 260 -14.78 -14.37 6.47
N ARG A 261 -14.46 -13.21 5.90
CA ARG A 261 -15.44 -12.30 5.33
C ARG A 261 -15.64 -12.59 3.85
N ILE A 262 -16.87 -12.93 3.49
CA ILE A 262 -17.33 -13.08 2.10
C ILE A 262 -18.44 -12.06 1.86
N ASN A 263 -18.24 -11.16 0.91
CA ASN A 263 -19.28 -10.26 0.44
C ASN A 263 -19.98 -10.90 -0.77
N ARG A 264 -21.24 -11.35 -0.57
CA ARG A 264 -22.05 -11.96 -1.63
C ARG A 264 -22.60 -10.95 -2.64
N ASN A 265 -22.52 -9.65 -2.35
CA ASN A 265 -23.09 -8.58 -3.17
C ASN A 265 -22.07 -7.86 -4.07
N THR A 266 -20.85 -8.36 -4.20
CA THR A 266 -19.85 -7.75 -5.10
C THR A 266 -20.31 -7.89 -6.55
N ARG A 267 -20.74 -6.79 -7.18
CA ARG A 267 -20.94 -6.73 -8.63
C ARG A 267 -19.60 -7.02 -9.32
N ARG A 268 -19.62 -7.79 -10.41
CA ARG A 268 -18.45 -7.97 -11.29
C ARG A 268 -17.96 -6.58 -11.71
N SER A 269 -16.85 -6.10 -11.16
CA SER A 269 -16.09 -5.02 -11.82
C SER A 269 -15.72 -5.55 -13.21
N LYS A 270 -16.15 -4.83 -14.25
CA LYS A 270 -15.86 -5.13 -15.65
C LYS A 270 -14.51 -4.53 -16.09
N GLY A 271 -13.67 -4.13 -15.12
CA GLY A 271 -12.33 -3.64 -15.42
C GLY A 271 -11.54 -4.77 -16.09
N HIS A 272 -10.92 -4.47 -17.22
CA HIS A 272 -9.90 -5.33 -17.79
C HIS A 272 -8.74 -5.31 -16.80
N ILE A 273 -8.55 -6.37 -16.04
CA ILE A 273 -7.35 -6.52 -15.21
C ILE A 273 -6.23 -6.82 -16.21
N GLU A 274 -5.33 -5.87 -16.43
CA GLU A 274 -4.11 -6.15 -17.19
C GLU A 274 -3.35 -7.26 -16.46
N CYS A 275 -2.96 -8.29 -17.21
CA CYS A 275 -2.11 -9.33 -16.65
C CYS A 275 -0.79 -8.68 -16.23
N PRO A 276 -0.33 -8.85 -14.98
CA PRO A 276 1.01 -8.43 -14.61
C PRO A 276 2.00 -9.04 -15.61
N HIS A 277 2.84 -8.20 -16.23
CA HIS A 277 3.95 -8.71 -17.01
C HIS A 277 4.82 -9.52 -16.06
N LEU A 278 4.83 -10.85 -16.20
CA LEU A 278 5.61 -11.71 -15.33
C LEU A 278 7.08 -11.33 -15.46
N CYS A 279 7.68 -10.92 -14.34
CA CYS A 279 9.12 -10.86 -14.26
C CYS A 279 9.64 -12.31 -14.28
N PRO A 280 10.58 -12.66 -15.17
CA PRO A 280 11.05 -14.04 -15.32
C PRO A 280 11.88 -14.53 -14.13
N SER A 281 12.28 -13.62 -13.25
CA SER A 281 12.98 -13.83 -11.98
C SER A 281 12.68 -12.66 -11.05
N PHE A 282 13.03 -12.76 -9.77
CA PHE A 282 13.11 -11.55 -8.95
C PHE A 282 14.20 -10.60 -9.50
N PRO A 283 13.96 -9.28 -9.58
CA PRO A 283 14.97 -8.30 -9.98
C PRO A 283 16.18 -8.25 -9.03
N ASP A 284 17.35 -7.84 -9.52
CA ASP A 284 18.64 -7.87 -8.79
C ASP A 284 18.70 -7.01 -7.51
N TYR A 285 17.70 -6.17 -7.20
CA TYR A 285 17.59 -5.43 -5.93
C TYR A 285 16.93 -6.24 -4.79
N MET A 286 16.54 -7.49 -5.04
CA MET A 286 16.00 -8.41 -4.03
C MET A 286 17.15 -9.20 -3.37
N THR A 287 17.98 -8.52 -2.59
CA THR A 287 19.25 -9.04 -2.06
C THR A 287 19.21 -9.42 -0.59
N GLY A 288 18.02 -9.72 -0.04
CA GLY A 288 17.87 -9.99 1.38
C GLY A 288 18.66 -11.22 1.83
N ASN A 289 18.94 -11.27 3.13
CA ASN A 289 19.69 -12.34 3.76
C ASN A 289 19.03 -13.71 3.54
N THR A 290 19.83 -14.78 3.54
CA THR A 290 19.30 -16.14 3.64
C THR A 290 18.73 -16.33 5.05
N ILE A 291 17.41 -16.48 5.18
CA ILE A 291 16.75 -16.58 6.51
C ILE A 291 16.38 -18.02 6.88
N TYR A 292 16.49 -18.97 5.96
CA TYR A 292 15.94 -20.31 6.15
C TYR A 292 16.98 -21.42 5.98
N PRO A 293 16.81 -22.56 6.67
CA PRO A 293 17.68 -23.71 6.52
C PRO A 293 17.65 -24.23 5.08
N GLU A 294 18.80 -24.66 4.59
CA GLU A 294 18.96 -25.24 3.25
C GLU A 294 18.17 -26.55 3.09
N THR A 295 17.65 -27.11 4.19
CA THR A 295 16.89 -28.36 4.20
C THR A 295 15.47 -28.17 4.75
N SER A 296 14.52 -28.91 4.16
CA SER A 296 13.10 -28.86 4.52
C SER A 296 12.76 -29.52 5.87
N LYS A 297 13.76 -30.09 6.57
CA LYS A 297 13.61 -30.91 7.78
C LYS A 297 13.74 -30.13 9.08
N GLU A 298 14.19 -28.89 9.04
CA GLU A 298 14.37 -28.07 10.22
C GLU A 298 13.08 -27.31 10.57
N PHE A 299 12.69 -27.37 11.84
CA PHE A 299 11.57 -26.59 12.36
C PHE A 299 11.94 -25.11 12.36
N PHE A 300 11.05 -24.26 11.85
CA PHE A 300 11.23 -22.81 11.89
C PHE A 300 9.90 -22.08 12.02
N HIS A 301 9.91 -21.01 12.82
CA HIS A 301 8.80 -20.08 13.02
C HIS A 301 9.35 -18.65 12.88
N PRO A 302 9.23 -18.03 11.69
CA PRO A 302 10.08 -16.89 11.37
C PRO A 302 9.55 -15.57 11.90
N ASN A 303 8.28 -15.44 12.29
CA ASN A 303 7.74 -14.15 12.73
C ASN A 303 6.97 -14.26 14.05
N PRO A 304 7.67 -14.57 15.17
CA PRO A 304 7.05 -14.60 16.49
C PRO A 304 6.73 -13.20 17.01
N GLY A 305 5.71 -13.09 17.85
CA GLY A 305 5.41 -11.87 18.60
C GLY A 305 4.56 -10.84 17.83
N LYS A 306 4.78 -9.56 18.15
CA LYS A 306 4.00 -8.43 17.59
C LYS A 306 4.28 -8.27 16.10
N GLY A 307 3.24 -8.06 15.31
CA GLY A 307 3.33 -7.93 13.86
C GLY A 307 3.25 -9.26 13.11
N LYS A 308 2.89 -10.35 13.78
CA LYS A 308 2.64 -11.66 13.14
C LYS A 308 1.49 -11.65 12.13
N ARG A 309 0.57 -10.68 12.22
CA ARG A 309 -0.48 -10.42 11.23
C ARG A 309 -0.03 -9.55 10.06
N CYS A 310 1.18 -8.97 10.07
CA CYS A 310 1.66 -8.12 8.98
C CYS A 310 1.68 -8.87 7.66
N HIS A 311 1.05 -8.28 6.65
CA HIS A 311 0.91 -8.85 5.32
C HIS A 311 0.72 -7.76 4.28
N ILE A 312 0.97 -8.13 3.02
CA ILE A 312 0.52 -7.40 1.84
C ILE A 312 -0.49 -8.29 1.11
N THR A 313 -1.68 -7.78 0.82
CA THR A 313 -2.64 -8.53 0.00
C THR A 313 -2.24 -8.44 -1.47
N ILE A 314 -1.88 -9.57 -2.07
CA ILE A 314 -1.50 -9.65 -3.49
C ILE A 314 -2.74 -9.82 -4.35
N GLY A 315 -3.63 -10.74 -3.96
CA GLY A 315 -4.88 -10.95 -4.65
C GLY A 315 -5.92 -11.69 -3.84
N THR A 316 -7.17 -11.57 -4.24
CA THR A 316 -8.30 -12.19 -3.53
C THR A 316 -9.22 -12.93 -4.47
N ARG A 317 -9.83 -14.01 -3.97
CA ARG A 317 -10.90 -14.67 -4.70
C ARG A 317 -12.12 -13.77 -4.80
N HIS A 318 -12.81 -13.80 -5.93
CA HIS A 318 -14.08 -13.08 -6.08
C HIS A 318 -15.02 -13.27 -4.88
N GLY A 319 -15.49 -12.16 -4.31
CA GLY A 319 -16.35 -12.11 -3.13
C GLY A 319 -15.60 -12.20 -1.80
N SER A 320 -14.31 -12.54 -1.78
CA SER A 320 -13.49 -12.51 -0.56
C SER A 320 -13.03 -11.09 -0.25
N GLN A 321 -12.82 -10.78 1.02
CA GLN A 321 -12.31 -9.48 1.45
C GLN A 321 -10.79 -9.53 1.65
N PRO A 322 -10.03 -8.45 1.35
CA PRO A 322 -8.57 -8.39 1.56
C PRO A 322 -8.11 -8.72 2.98
N VAL A 323 -8.91 -8.38 4.00
CA VAL A 323 -8.61 -8.68 5.41
C VAL A 323 -8.38 -10.17 5.70
N ASN A 324 -8.92 -11.06 4.85
CA ASN A 324 -8.72 -12.50 4.97
C ASN A 324 -7.24 -12.90 4.87
N THR A 325 -6.43 -12.12 4.13
CA THR A 325 -4.99 -12.32 4.04
C THR A 325 -4.31 -12.20 5.42
N GLY A 326 -4.74 -11.23 6.24
CA GLY A 326 -4.24 -11.09 7.60
C GLY A 326 -4.65 -12.24 8.52
N TYR A 327 -5.84 -12.81 8.31
CA TYR A 327 -6.25 -14.02 9.04
C TYR A 327 -5.44 -15.25 8.62
N ASP A 328 -5.09 -15.37 7.33
CA ASP A 328 -4.18 -16.42 6.86
C ASP A 328 -2.80 -16.28 7.51
N ALA A 329 -2.26 -15.06 7.60
CA ALA A 329 -0.98 -14.79 8.27
C ALA A 329 -1.01 -15.15 9.77
N LEU A 330 -2.08 -14.77 10.49
CA LEU A 330 -2.28 -15.13 11.89
C LEU A 330 -2.41 -16.64 12.09
N ARG A 331 -3.18 -17.32 11.23
CA ARG A 331 -3.37 -18.76 11.31
C ARG A 331 -2.05 -19.50 11.08
N THR A 332 -1.23 -19.06 10.12
CA THR A 332 0.12 -19.60 9.94
C THR A 332 0.96 -19.42 11.20
N ALA A 333 1.03 -18.19 11.76
CA ALA A 333 1.82 -17.93 12.95
C ALA A 333 1.35 -18.76 14.15
N HIS A 334 0.03 -18.87 14.37
CA HIS A 334 -0.54 -19.66 15.45
C HIS A 334 -0.23 -21.16 15.33
N GLN A 335 -0.41 -21.75 14.14
CA GLN A 335 -0.09 -23.17 13.93
C GLN A 335 1.41 -23.45 14.18
N GLU A 336 2.29 -22.53 13.80
CA GLU A 336 3.73 -22.63 14.07
C GLU A 336 4.07 -22.49 15.56
N GLU A 337 3.37 -21.62 16.30
CA GLU A 337 3.52 -21.47 17.75
C GLU A 337 3.03 -22.72 18.51
N GLU A 338 1.93 -23.34 18.07
CA GLU A 338 1.32 -24.52 18.69
C GLU A 338 2.05 -25.83 18.34
N MET A 339 2.49 -26.01 17.09
CA MET A 339 3.16 -27.24 16.64
C MET A 339 4.66 -27.28 16.98
N LYS A 340 5.02 -27.05 18.26
CA LYS A 340 6.42 -27.05 18.73
C LYS A 340 7.20 -28.37 18.48
N LYS A 341 6.52 -29.46 18.06
CA LYS A 341 7.11 -30.80 17.81
C LYS A 341 6.43 -31.59 16.67
N GLY A 342 5.56 -30.97 15.86
CA GLY A 342 4.91 -31.64 14.73
C GLY A 342 5.68 -31.41 13.42
N GLU A 343 5.85 -32.45 12.60
CA GLU A 343 6.42 -32.29 11.25
C GLU A 343 5.35 -31.77 10.30
N PHE A 344 5.40 -30.47 9.99
CA PHE A 344 4.67 -29.96 8.83
C PHE A 344 5.19 -30.66 7.57
N LYS A 345 4.29 -31.01 6.64
CA LYS A 345 4.73 -31.44 5.31
C LYS A 345 5.31 -30.25 4.56
N THR A 346 6.51 -30.44 4.04
CA THR A 346 7.29 -29.42 3.33
C THR A 346 7.80 -29.94 2.00
N TRP A 347 7.92 -29.03 1.03
CA TRP A 347 8.45 -29.29 -0.30
C TRP A 347 9.41 -28.18 -0.69
N ILE A 348 10.55 -28.54 -1.26
CA ILE A 348 11.48 -27.57 -1.84
C ILE A 348 10.92 -27.12 -3.18
N VAL A 349 10.82 -25.81 -3.36
CA VAL A 349 10.58 -25.17 -4.65
C VAL A 349 11.96 -24.68 -5.12
N PRO A 350 12.55 -25.28 -6.18
CA PRO A 350 13.91 -24.99 -6.61
C PRO A 350 14.19 -23.50 -6.76
N ASP A 351 15.34 -23.05 -6.25
CA ASP A 351 15.83 -21.66 -6.29
C ASP A 351 14.92 -20.59 -5.64
N ILE A 352 13.77 -20.99 -5.09
CA ILE A 352 12.74 -20.09 -4.56
C ILE A 352 12.62 -20.22 -3.05
N GLY A 353 12.36 -21.42 -2.53
CA GLY A 353 12.06 -21.57 -1.11
C GLY A 353 11.46 -22.91 -0.67
N ILE A 354 10.91 -22.92 0.54
CA ILE A 354 10.25 -24.08 1.14
C ILE A 354 8.75 -23.82 1.22
N LEU A 355 7.98 -24.63 0.49
CA LEU A 355 6.52 -24.64 0.55
C LEU A 355 6.07 -25.57 1.68
N ARG A 356 5.21 -25.08 2.57
CA ARG A 356 4.74 -25.77 3.77
C ARG A 356 3.22 -25.87 3.76
N LYS A 357 2.69 -27.05 4.09
CA LYS A 357 1.25 -27.24 4.33
C LYS A 357 0.95 -26.89 5.79
N ILE A 358 0.24 -25.78 6.01
CA ILE A 358 -0.04 -25.23 7.35
C ILE A 358 -1.32 -25.84 7.93
N ASP A 359 -2.38 -25.90 7.13
CA ASP A 359 -3.71 -26.34 7.52
C ASP A 359 -4.43 -26.89 6.28
N PHE A 360 -5.62 -27.49 6.43
CA PHE A 360 -6.34 -28.18 5.36
C PHE A 360 -6.53 -27.37 4.07
N ASP A 361 -6.61 -26.04 4.14
CA ASP A 361 -6.70 -25.14 2.98
C ASP A 361 -5.71 -23.97 3.00
N LEU A 362 -4.63 -24.08 3.79
CA LEU A 362 -3.61 -23.05 3.90
C LEU A 362 -2.23 -23.62 3.60
N TRP A 363 -1.57 -22.97 2.66
CA TRP A 363 -0.18 -23.21 2.33
C TRP A 363 0.63 -21.95 2.61
N THR A 364 1.89 -22.11 3.00
CA THR A 364 2.82 -21.00 3.13
C THR A 364 4.14 -21.33 2.46
N LEU A 365 4.60 -20.46 1.56
CA LEU A 365 5.94 -20.51 1.02
C LEU A 365 6.85 -19.60 1.84
N TYR A 366 8.03 -20.09 2.17
CA TYR A 366 9.11 -19.33 2.78
C TYR A 366 10.23 -19.18 1.78
N LEU A 367 10.61 -17.94 1.47
CA LEU A 367 11.63 -17.65 0.47
C LEU A 367 13.02 -17.95 1.01
N PHE A 368 13.92 -18.55 0.23
CA PHE A 368 15.30 -18.74 0.67
C PHE A 368 15.99 -17.41 0.95
N LYS A 369 15.73 -16.40 0.11
CA LYS A 369 16.20 -15.02 0.28
C LYS A 369 15.03 -14.09 0.52
N THR A 370 15.16 -13.19 1.48
CA THR A 370 14.15 -12.17 1.70
C THR A 370 14.23 -11.03 0.70
N VAL A 371 13.19 -10.21 0.75
CA VAL A 371 12.97 -9.07 -0.12
C VAL A 371 12.83 -7.87 0.80
N ASP A 372 13.79 -6.95 0.74
CA ASP A 372 13.73 -5.71 1.51
C ASP A 372 13.03 -4.64 0.67
N LEU A 373 11.97 -4.07 1.24
CA LEU A 373 11.11 -3.08 0.60
C LEU A 373 11.13 -1.80 1.41
N HIS A 374 11.06 -0.66 0.71
CA HIS A 374 10.83 0.63 1.34
C HIS A 374 9.37 1.03 1.16
N ALA A 375 8.72 1.41 2.25
CA ALA A 375 7.31 1.73 2.26
C ALA A 375 7.05 3.00 3.06
N MET A 376 6.26 3.91 2.51
CA MET A 376 5.94 5.19 3.15
C MET A 376 4.70 5.03 4.04
N PHE A 377 4.81 5.45 5.30
CA PHE A 377 3.69 5.44 6.23
C PHE A 377 2.75 6.62 5.98
N CYS A 378 1.50 6.36 5.62
CA CYS A 378 0.47 7.39 5.43
C CYS A 378 -0.96 6.83 5.63
N GLY A 379 -1.96 7.66 5.33
CA GLY A 379 -3.38 7.28 5.33
C GLY A 379 -3.96 7.24 3.92
N TYR A 380 -4.93 6.36 3.67
CA TYR A 380 -5.69 6.24 2.42
C TYR A 380 -7.16 6.64 2.60
#